data_AF-A0A4V0X6Y0-F1
#
_entry.id   AF-A0A4V0X6Y0-F1
#
_cell.length_a   1.000
_cell.length_b   1.000
_cell.length_c   1.000
_cell.angle_alpha   90.00
_cell.angle_beta   90.00
_cell.angle_gamma   90.00
#
_symmetry.space_group_name_H-M   'P 1'
#
loop_
_entity.id
_entity.type
_entity.pdbx_description
1 polymer ?
#
loop_
_entity_poly.entity_id
_entity_poly.type
_entity_poly.pdbx_seq_one_letter_code
_entity_poly.pdbx_strand_id
1 'polypeptide(L)'
;MFEKNISIVKSSWKNSDKIKLEVDIQDTSATYNVYINVRHSTIYPYSNLWVMVTTTSPGGNSQKQRVEIPLADEEGAWHGEGMGDVWDLKYLAQQNAIFNQKGKYSLEFEQIMRQDPLDGIMAMGLRVEQTTPIN
;
A
#
# COMPACT_ATOMS: atom_id res chain seq x y z
N MET A 1 -8.04 1.84 14.53
CA MET A 1 -7.72 2.01 13.09
C MET A 1 -6.44 2.81 12.98
N PHE A 2 -5.54 2.41 12.09
CA PHE A 2 -4.33 3.15 11.71
C PHE A 2 -4.43 3.50 10.22
N GLU A 3 -4.01 4.72 9.85
CA GLU A 3 -3.87 5.12 8.45
C GLU A 3 -2.77 6.18 8.31
N LYS A 4 -1.84 5.98 7.37
CA LYS A 4 -0.78 6.95 7.07
C LYS A 4 -0.36 6.84 5.60
N ASN A 5 -0.13 8.00 4.98
CA ASN A 5 0.38 8.12 3.61
C ASN A 5 1.70 8.90 3.62
N ILE A 6 2.63 8.56 2.73
CA ILE A 6 3.90 9.27 2.51
C ILE A 6 3.91 9.79 1.07
N SER A 7 4.07 11.10 0.93
CA SER A 7 4.21 11.74 -0.39
C SER A 7 5.55 11.41 -1.02
N ILE A 8 5.54 11.19 -2.33
CA ILE A 8 6.72 10.96 -3.15
C ILE A 8 7.15 12.29 -3.76
N VAL A 9 8.42 12.64 -3.57
CA VAL A 9 8.97 13.90 -4.06
C VAL A 9 8.85 13.98 -5.57
N LYS A 10 8.25 15.05 -6.08
CA LYS A 10 7.99 15.29 -7.52
C LYS A 10 7.16 14.21 -8.21
N SER A 11 6.48 13.34 -7.45
CA SER A 11 5.72 12.20 -7.99
C SER A 11 6.55 11.29 -8.92
N SER A 12 7.84 11.15 -8.63
CA SER A 12 8.80 10.39 -9.43
C SER A 12 9.46 9.35 -8.53
N TRP A 13 8.95 8.13 -8.55
CA TRP A 13 9.30 7.09 -7.60
C TRP A 13 10.39 6.17 -8.15
N LYS A 14 11.60 6.25 -7.60
CA LYS A 14 12.67 5.30 -7.95
C LYS A 14 12.49 3.96 -7.25
N ASN A 15 12.91 2.88 -7.89
CA ASN A 15 12.95 1.56 -7.25
C ASN A 15 13.88 1.52 -6.01
N SER A 16 14.88 2.40 -5.96
CA SER A 16 15.80 2.54 -4.82
C SER A 16 15.16 3.23 -3.62
N ASP A 17 14.06 3.96 -3.84
CA ASP A 17 13.42 4.78 -2.82
C ASP A 17 12.36 3.95 -2.10
N LYS A 18 12.69 3.49 -0.90
CA LYS A 18 11.76 2.70 -0.08
C LYS A 18 10.84 3.59 0.72
N ILE A 19 9.55 3.35 0.62
CA ILE A 19 8.55 4.03 1.45
C ILE A 19 8.27 3.15 2.66
N LYS A 20 8.68 3.61 3.85
CA LYS A 20 8.58 2.87 5.10
C LYS A 20 7.49 3.43 6.01
N LEU A 21 6.62 2.57 6.50
CA LEU A 21 5.57 2.87 7.46
C LEU A 21 5.61 1.90 8.63
N GLU A 22 5.27 2.39 9.82
CA GLU A 22 5.16 1.56 11.02
C GLU A 22 3.72 1.57 11.53
N VAL A 23 3.22 0.39 11.91
CA VAL A 23 1.94 0.21 12.59
C VAL A 23 2.18 -0.52 13.90
N ASP A 24 1.61 -0.01 14.99
CA ASP A 24 1.71 -0.62 16.32
C ASP A 24 0.47 -1.49 16.60
N ILE A 25 0.68 -2.81 16.67
CA ILE A 25 -0.38 -3.79 16.94
C ILE A 25 -0.42 -4.10 18.43
N GLN A 26 -1.57 -3.83 19.05
CA GLN A 26 -1.76 -4.03 20.49
C GLN A 26 -2.61 -5.25 20.83
N ASP A 27 -3.47 -5.69 19.91
CA ASP A 27 -4.40 -6.81 20.07
C ASP A 27 -4.09 -7.90 19.04
N THR A 28 -3.45 -8.98 19.47
CA THR A 28 -3.10 -10.12 18.60
C THR A 28 -4.21 -11.16 18.50
N SER A 29 -5.34 -10.96 19.19
CA SER A 29 -6.50 -11.86 19.14
C SER A 29 -7.50 -11.48 18.05
N ALA A 30 -7.46 -10.22 17.60
CA ALA A 30 -8.25 -9.72 16.49
C ALA A 30 -7.64 -10.05 15.13
N THR A 31 -8.50 -10.10 14.11
CA THR A 31 -8.12 -10.07 12.70
C THR A 31 -8.21 -8.66 12.14
N TYR A 32 -7.43 -8.38 11.09
CA TYR A 32 -7.28 -7.05 10.52
C TYR A 32 -7.41 -7.04 9.00
N ASN A 33 -8.02 -6.00 8.45
CA ASN A 33 -7.93 -5.69 7.04
C ASN A 33 -6.72 -4.76 6.82
N VAL A 34 -5.85 -5.16 5.90
CA VAL A 34 -4.65 -4.41 5.51
C VAL A 34 -4.85 -3.87 4.11
N TYR A 35 -4.82 -2.55 4.00
CA TYR A 35 -4.94 -1.84 2.73
C TYR A 35 -3.64 -1.14 2.39
N ILE A 36 -3.33 -1.13 1.09
CA ILE A 36 -2.33 -0.28 0.50
C ILE A 36 -3.06 0.89 -0.14
N ASN A 37 -2.73 2.11 0.29
CA ASN A 37 -3.24 3.31 -0.33
C ASN A 37 -2.28 3.73 -1.44
N VAL A 38 -2.82 4.13 -2.59
CA VAL A 38 -2.07 4.68 -3.71
C VAL A 38 -2.74 5.97 -4.15
N ARG A 39 -1.99 7.07 -4.14
CA ARG A 39 -2.39 8.29 -4.82
C ARG A 39 -1.58 8.42 -6.10
N HIS A 40 -2.24 8.52 -7.24
CA HIS A 40 -1.58 8.70 -8.53
C HIS A 40 -2.29 9.79 -9.34
N SER A 41 -1.58 10.34 -10.33
CA SER A 41 -2.19 11.22 -11.32
C SER A 41 -2.44 10.50 -12.64
N THR A 42 -3.22 11.12 -13.51
CA THR A 42 -3.57 10.58 -14.84
C THR A 42 -2.38 10.55 -15.82
N ILE A 43 -1.22 11.12 -15.45
CA ILE A 43 0.01 10.98 -16.25
C ILE A 43 0.62 9.58 -16.12
N TYR A 44 0.23 8.84 -15.07
CA TYR A 44 0.65 7.47 -14.87
C TYR A 44 0.12 6.60 -16.02
N PRO A 45 0.98 5.94 -16.83
CA PRO A 45 0.56 5.39 -18.12
C PRO A 45 0.06 3.94 -18.04
N TYR A 46 0.02 3.32 -16.87
CA TYR A 46 -0.31 1.90 -16.70
C TYR A 46 -1.61 1.70 -15.93
N SER A 47 -2.33 0.62 -16.22
CA SER A 47 -3.56 0.25 -15.50
C SER A 47 -3.30 -0.48 -14.18
N ASN A 48 -2.06 -0.87 -13.90
CA ASN A 48 -1.66 -1.57 -12.68
C ASN A 48 -0.32 -1.06 -12.15
N LEU A 49 -0.11 -1.24 -10.86
CA LEU A 49 1.14 -0.94 -10.16
C LEU A 49 1.65 -2.19 -9.44
N TRP A 50 2.86 -2.62 -9.77
CA TRP A 50 3.54 -3.70 -9.06
C TRP A 50 4.43 -3.15 -7.94
N VAL A 51 4.18 -3.64 -6.74
CA VAL A 51 4.90 -3.25 -5.51
C VAL A 51 5.47 -4.49 -4.83
N MET A 52 6.73 -4.44 -4.44
CA MET A 52 7.29 -5.35 -3.44
C MET A 52 6.98 -4.79 -2.06
N VAL A 53 6.21 -5.54 -1.27
CA VAL A 53 5.89 -5.25 0.12
C VAL A 53 6.79 -6.09 1.01
N THR A 54 7.64 -5.45 1.81
CA THR A 54 8.41 -6.12 2.86
C THR A 54 7.77 -5.83 4.22
N THR A 55 7.32 -6.86 4.92
CA THR A 55 6.76 -6.75 6.28
C THR A 55 7.75 -7.33 7.28
N THR A 56 8.20 -6.51 8.22
CA THR A 56 9.07 -6.91 9.33
C THR A 56 8.28 -6.91 10.63
N SER A 57 8.25 -8.06 11.30
CA SER A 57 7.59 -8.25 12.60
C SER A 57 8.39 -7.61 13.74
N PRO A 58 7.76 -7.38 14.92
CA PRO A 58 8.44 -6.87 16.10
C PRO A 58 9.70 -7.66 16.49
N GLY A 59 9.67 -8.99 16.33
CA GLY A 59 10.81 -9.88 16.55
C GLY A 59 11.90 -9.88 15.46
N GLY A 60 11.78 -9.03 14.44
CA GLY A 60 12.79 -8.84 13.38
C GLY A 60 12.64 -9.77 12.16
N ASN A 61 11.77 -10.79 12.22
CA ASN A 61 11.49 -11.64 11.06
C ASN A 61 10.82 -10.83 9.95
N SER A 62 11.33 -10.95 8.73
CA SER A 62 10.84 -10.22 7.56
C SER A 62 10.28 -11.18 6.50
N GLN A 63 9.16 -10.78 5.89
CA GLN A 63 8.56 -11.47 4.75
C GLN A 63 8.39 -10.50 3.59
N LYS A 64 8.54 -11.01 2.36
CA LYS A 64 8.41 -10.22 1.13
C LYS A 64 7.30 -10.79 0.27
N GLN A 65 6.44 -9.92 -0.24
CA GLN A 65 5.36 -10.28 -1.15
C GLN A 65 5.32 -9.30 -2.32
N ARG A 66 5.17 -9.83 -3.53
CA ARG A 66 4.83 -9.02 -4.70
C ARG A 66 3.32 -8.82 -4.72
N VAL A 67 2.89 -7.57 -4.84
CA VAL A 67 1.49 -7.18 -4.90
C VAL A 67 1.27 -6.45 -6.21
N GLU A 68 0.32 -6.94 -6.99
CA GLU A 68 -0.26 -6.21 -8.11
C GLU A 68 -1.44 -5.38 -7.59
N ILE A 69 -1.42 -4.09 -7.86
CA ILE A 69 -2.48 -3.16 -7.51
C ILE A 69 -3.13 -2.71 -8.81
N PRO A 70 -4.32 -3.21 -9.17
CA PRO A 70 -5.07 -2.68 -10.30
C PRO A 70 -5.49 -1.24 -9.98
N LEU A 71 -5.07 -0.30 -10.82
CA LEU A 71 -5.41 1.12 -10.74
C LEU A 71 -6.53 1.51 -11.70
N ALA A 72 -6.76 0.76 -12.78
CA ALA A 72 -7.86 0.95 -13.72
C ALA A 72 -8.45 -0.39 -14.20
N ASP A 73 -9.67 -0.35 -14.74
CA ASP A 73 -10.29 -1.47 -15.44
C ASP A 73 -9.75 -1.66 -16.88
N GLU A 74 -10.30 -2.63 -17.60
CA GLU A 74 -9.90 -2.96 -18.98
C GLU A 74 -10.25 -1.84 -19.96
N GLU A 75 -11.27 -1.04 -19.65
CA GLU A 75 -11.69 0.15 -20.39
C GLU A 75 -10.82 1.38 -20.10
N GLY A 76 -9.94 1.31 -19.10
CA GLY A 76 -9.04 2.38 -18.68
C GLY A 76 -9.66 3.37 -17.70
N ALA A 77 -10.83 3.09 -17.12
CA ALA A 77 -11.39 3.89 -16.05
C ALA A 77 -10.67 3.59 -14.73
N TRP A 78 -10.15 4.64 -14.11
CA TRP A 78 -9.42 4.55 -12.84
C TRP A 78 -10.32 4.07 -11.70
N HIS A 79 -9.76 3.23 -10.84
CA HIS A 79 -10.36 2.78 -9.59
C HIS A 79 -10.14 3.79 -8.46
N GLY A 80 -11.06 3.81 -7.51
CA GLY A 80 -10.99 4.69 -6.34
C GLY A 80 -11.77 5.99 -6.54
N GLU A 81 -11.35 7.04 -5.84
CA GLU A 81 -11.99 8.35 -5.85
C GLU A 81 -11.10 9.35 -6.60
N GLY A 82 -11.66 10.02 -7.60
CA GLY A 82 -10.94 10.95 -8.47
C GLY A 82 -11.40 12.40 -8.32
N MET A 83 -10.45 13.34 -8.34
CA MET A 83 -10.72 14.77 -8.49
C MET A 83 -9.74 15.39 -9.49
N GLY A 84 -10.26 15.81 -10.65
CA GLY A 84 -9.43 16.35 -11.73
C GLY A 84 -8.50 15.28 -12.31
N ASP A 85 -7.20 15.52 -12.23
CA ASP A 85 -6.15 14.63 -12.72
C ASP A 85 -5.55 13.72 -11.63
N VAL A 86 -6.12 13.69 -10.42
CA VAL A 86 -5.62 12.91 -9.27
C VAL A 86 -6.64 11.88 -8.83
N TRP A 87 -6.15 10.69 -8.48
CA TRP A 87 -6.92 9.54 -8.02
C TRP A 87 -6.33 8.96 -6.74
N ASP A 88 -7.23 8.61 -5.82
CA ASP A 88 -6.94 7.95 -4.56
C ASP A 88 -7.58 6.56 -4.54
N LEU A 89 -6.74 5.52 -4.55
CA LEU A 89 -7.15 4.14 -4.41
C LEU A 89 -6.80 3.60 -3.02
N LYS A 90 -7.75 2.90 -2.40
CA LYS A 90 -7.55 2.06 -1.22
C LYS A 90 -7.71 0.59 -1.61
N TYR A 91 -6.58 -0.08 -1.84
CA TYR A 91 -6.56 -1.46 -2.28
C TYR A 91 -6.47 -2.42 -1.09
N LEU A 92 -7.44 -3.34 -0.94
CA LEU A 92 -7.43 -4.37 0.11
C LEU A 92 -6.39 -5.44 -0.23
N ALA A 93 -5.17 -5.29 0.31
CA ALA A 93 -4.06 -6.18 0.03
C ALA A 93 -4.16 -7.50 0.79
N GLN A 94 -4.72 -7.48 2.01
CA GLN A 94 -4.96 -8.69 2.79
C GLN A 94 -6.18 -8.54 3.69
N GLN A 95 -7.14 -9.44 3.53
CA GLN A 95 -8.31 -9.53 4.40
C GLN A 95 -8.02 -10.47 5.58
N ASN A 96 -8.60 -10.16 6.75
CA ASN A 96 -8.51 -11.01 7.95
C ASN A 96 -7.08 -11.42 8.34
N ALA A 97 -6.10 -10.52 8.14
CA ALA A 97 -4.72 -10.71 8.52
C ALA A 97 -4.59 -10.93 10.03
N ILE A 98 -3.71 -11.87 10.41
CA ILE A 98 -3.36 -12.15 11.80
C ILE A 98 -1.97 -11.59 12.07
N PHE A 99 -1.89 -10.63 12.99
CA PHE A 99 -0.62 -10.16 13.54
C PHE A 99 -0.31 -10.95 14.81
N ASN A 100 0.61 -11.91 14.70
CA ASN A 100 0.92 -12.89 15.74
C ASN A 100 1.81 -12.39 16.88
N GLN A 101 2.29 -11.15 16.81
CA GLN A 101 3.14 -10.53 17.83
C GLN A 101 2.58 -9.15 18.18
N LYS A 102 2.66 -8.80 19.46
CA LYS A 102 2.35 -7.45 19.91
C LYS A 102 3.53 -6.52 19.62
N GLY A 103 3.26 -5.33 19.12
CA GLY A 103 4.24 -4.26 18.92
C GLY A 103 4.30 -3.73 17.49
N LYS A 104 5.40 -3.06 17.17
CA LYS A 104 5.60 -2.37 15.90
C LYS A 104 5.93 -3.31 14.76
N TYR A 105 5.06 -3.34 13.76
CA TYR A 105 5.37 -3.90 12.44
C TYR A 105 5.83 -2.79 11.51
N SER A 106 6.88 -3.07 10.75
CA SER A 106 7.36 -2.19 9.68
C SER A 106 6.91 -2.73 8.34
N LEU A 107 6.33 -1.89 7.50
CA LEU A 107 6.01 -2.19 6.12
C LEU A 107 6.82 -1.26 5.21
N GLU A 108 7.55 -1.85 4.27
CA GLU A 108 8.33 -1.15 3.26
C GLU A 108 7.74 -1.44 1.88
N PHE A 109 7.50 -0.40 1.10
CA PHE A 109 7.03 -0.47 -0.28
C PHE A 109 8.17 -0.08 -1.23
N GLU A 110 8.39 -0.92 -2.23
CA GLU A 110 9.35 -0.71 -3.32
C GLU A 110 8.62 -0.94 -4.65
N GLN A 111 8.71 0.01 -5.58
CA GLN A 111 8.16 -0.20 -6.93
C GLN A 111 9.04 -1.21 -7.68
N ILE A 112 8.39 -2.17 -8.37
CA ILE A 112 9.07 -3.19 -9.18
C ILE A 112 8.58 -3.17 -10.64
N MET A 113 8.16 -1.99 -11.10
CA MET A 113 7.84 -1.73 -12.51
C MET A 113 9.12 -1.71 -13.35
N ARG A 114 8.98 -1.89 -14.66
CA ARG A 114 10.11 -1.79 -15.60
C ARG A 114 10.63 -0.36 -15.75
N GLN A 115 9.75 0.64 -15.63
CA GLN A 115 10.10 2.04 -15.72
C GLN A 115 10.68 2.53 -14.38
N ASP A 116 11.81 3.23 -14.45
CA ASP A 116 12.51 3.79 -13.30
C ASP A 116 13.22 5.11 -13.68
N PRO A 117 12.87 6.26 -13.09
CA PRO A 117 11.83 6.44 -12.09
C PRO A 117 10.41 6.28 -12.65
N LEU A 118 9.49 5.89 -11.77
CA LEU A 118 8.08 5.74 -12.06
C LEU A 118 7.36 7.07 -11.79
N ASP A 119 7.02 7.79 -12.86
CA ASP A 119 6.34 9.07 -12.75
C ASP A 119 4.82 8.91 -12.60
N GLY A 120 4.18 9.84 -11.88
CA GLY A 120 2.74 9.88 -11.69
C GLY A 120 2.25 9.20 -10.41
N ILE A 121 3.08 8.44 -9.69
CA ILE A 121 2.76 7.99 -8.33
C ILE A 121 3.11 9.11 -7.35
N MET A 122 2.10 9.64 -6.66
CA MET A 122 2.22 10.81 -5.81
C MET A 122 2.37 10.45 -4.33
N ALA A 123 1.76 9.36 -3.88
CA ALA A 123 1.89 8.87 -2.51
C ALA A 123 1.61 7.37 -2.41
N MET A 124 2.26 6.72 -1.45
CA MET A 124 1.93 5.37 -1.00
C MET A 124 1.57 5.42 0.48
N GLY A 125 0.64 4.56 0.89
CA GLY A 125 0.20 4.51 2.27
C GLY A 125 -0.23 3.14 2.74
N LEU A 126 -0.45 3.07 4.04
CA LEU A 126 -0.90 1.89 4.75
C LEU A 126 -2.11 2.26 5.58
N ARG A 127 -3.16 1.46 5.47
CA ARG A 127 -4.27 1.45 6.43
C ARG A 127 -4.42 0.06 7.02
N VAL A 128 -4.57 0.00 8.33
CA VAL A 128 -4.82 -1.23 9.07
C VAL A 128 -5.99 -0.99 10.02
N GLU A 129 -7.03 -1.81 9.88
CA GLU A 129 -8.22 -1.74 10.72
C GLU A 129 -8.62 -3.13 11.19
N GLN A 130 -9.15 -3.23 12.41
CA GLN A 130 -9.73 -4.49 12.87
C GLN A 130 -10.93 -4.83 12.00
N THR A 131 -11.06 -6.09 11.63
CA THR A 131 -12.24 -6.58 10.93
C THR A 131 -13.43 -6.50 11.86
N THR A 132 -14.54 -5.94 11.41
CA THR A 132 -15.80 -6.08 12.14
C THR A 132 -16.18 -7.56 12.14
N PRO A 133 -16.53 -8.17 13.29
CA PRO A 133 -17.10 -9.50 13.31
C PRO A 133 -18.34 -9.54 12.41
N ILE A 134 -18.43 -10.53 11.53
CA ILE A 134 -19.69 -10.84 10.87
C ILE A 134 -20.57 -11.45 11.96
N ASN A 135 -21.54 -10.66 12.45
CA ASN A 135 -22.63 -11.17 13.30
C ASN A 135 -23.63 -11.95 12.45
#